data_AF-A0A4U7D555-F1
#
_entry.id   AF-A0A4U7D555-F1
#
_cell.length_a   1.000
_cell.length_b   1.000
_cell.length_c   1.000
_cell.angle_alpha   90.00
_cell.angle_beta   90.00
_cell.angle_gamma   90.00
#
_symmetry.space_group_name_H-M   'P 1'
#
loop_
_entity.id
_entity.type
_entity.pdbx_description
1 polymer ?
#
loop_
_entity_poly.entity_id
_entity_poly.type
_entity_poly.pdbx_seq_one_letter_code
_entity_poly.pdbx_strand_id
1 'polypeptide(L)'
;DLSVELAEVGYDSTLVLTAFGLIVAGLTVKVALFPLHTWQPDAYADSPDSVSAFISALVSTVSAYALARVLFSVFTVDFLEAVPTARWALVGVACVSIVAGSGLAVAQSDVRRMLAYSSVSQFGLVIAGFAIATPLAVVGATVHLVGHAVMKGGLFAVTGII
;
A
#
# COMPACT_ATOMS: atom_id res chain seq x y z
N ASP A 1 9.60 -7.80 23.52
CA ASP A 1 9.10 -6.77 22.58
C ASP A 1 9.75 -7.12 21.26
N LEU A 2 8.95 -7.38 20.22
CA LEU A 2 9.48 -7.89 18.95
C LEU A 2 10.55 -6.98 18.36
N SER A 3 10.46 -5.67 18.52
CA SER A 3 11.47 -4.73 17.99
C SER A 3 12.86 -4.94 18.61
N VAL A 4 12.91 -5.28 19.90
CA VAL A 4 14.14 -5.58 20.65
C VAL A 4 14.67 -6.97 20.25
N GLU A 5 13.78 -7.96 20.21
CA GLU A 5 14.14 -9.36 19.88
C GLU A 5 14.72 -9.48 18.46
N LEU A 6 14.17 -8.73 17.49
CA LEU A 6 14.69 -8.71 16.11
C LEU A 6 16.11 -8.13 16.04
N ALA A 7 16.42 -7.13 16.85
CA ALA A 7 17.76 -6.54 16.91
C ALA A 7 18.78 -7.50 17.56
N GLU A 8 18.38 -8.22 18.62
CA GLU A 8 19.21 -9.21 19.29
C GLU A 8 19.55 -10.42 18.41
N VAL A 9 18.59 -10.88 17.60
CA VAL A 9 18.80 -11.97 16.63
C VAL A 9 19.67 -11.53 15.45
N GLY A 10 19.70 -10.24 15.14
CA GLY A 10 20.39 -9.66 13.99
C GLY A 10 19.48 -9.47 12.79
N TYR A 11 19.43 -8.24 12.27
CA TYR A 11 18.54 -7.82 11.18
C TYR A 11 18.82 -8.51 9.85
N ASP A 12 20.07 -8.92 9.62
CA ASP A 12 20.52 -9.65 8.43
C ASP A 12 20.30 -11.16 8.51
N SER A 13 19.84 -11.66 9.66
CA SER A 13 19.58 -13.09 9.83
C SER A 13 18.47 -13.56 8.88
N THR A 14 18.63 -14.79 8.36
CA THR A 14 17.66 -15.42 7.46
C THR A 14 16.24 -15.42 8.03
N LEU A 15 16.11 -15.64 9.35
CA LEU A 15 14.81 -15.65 10.03
C LEU A 15 14.12 -14.29 9.95
N VAL A 16 14.83 -13.21 10.29
CA VAL A 16 14.29 -11.84 10.28
C VAL A 16 13.93 -11.40 8.87
N LEU A 17 14.83 -11.62 7.90
CA LEU A 17 14.58 -11.27 6.49
C LEU A 17 13.41 -12.06 5.90
N THR A 18 13.27 -13.34 6.24
CA THR A 18 12.15 -14.17 5.78
C THR A 18 10.84 -13.70 6.40
N ALA A 19 10.83 -13.41 7.71
CA ALA A 19 9.66 -12.87 8.39
C ALA A 19 9.21 -11.53 7.79
N PHE A 20 10.16 -10.62 7.56
CA PHE A 20 9.90 -9.35 6.88
C PHE A 20 9.29 -9.57 5.49
N GLY A 21 9.93 -10.40 4.66
CA GLY A 21 9.48 -10.67 3.30
C GLY A 21 8.07 -11.24 3.24
N LEU A 22 7.74 -12.22 4.10
CA LEU A 22 6.41 -12.83 4.15
C LEU A 22 5.33 -11.87 4.63
N ILE A 23 5.60 -11.09 5.68
CA ILE A 23 4.62 -10.13 6.23
C ILE A 23 4.37 -9.02 5.21
N VAL A 24 5.43 -8.44 4.64
CA VAL A 24 5.33 -7.40 3.63
C VAL A 24 4.60 -7.91 2.41
N ALA A 25 4.99 -9.06 1.85
CA ALA A 25 4.34 -9.63 0.68
C ALA A 25 2.84 -9.85 0.91
N GLY A 26 2.45 -10.42 2.06
CA GLY A 26 1.04 -10.63 2.41
C GLY A 26 0.24 -9.34 2.51
N LEU A 27 0.79 -8.32 3.17
CA LEU A 27 0.13 -7.01 3.27
C LEU A 27 0.09 -6.28 1.93
N THR A 28 1.12 -6.41 1.10
CA THR A 28 1.17 -5.83 -0.24
C THR A 28 0.06 -6.37 -1.16
N VAL A 29 -0.35 -7.63 -1.00
CA VAL A 29 -1.55 -8.16 -1.68
C VAL A 29 -2.76 -7.30 -1.34
N LYS A 30 -3.03 -7.04 -0.05
CA LYS A 30 -4.22 -6.27 0.37
C LYS A 30 -4.11 -4.75 0.14
N VAL A 31 -2.90 -4.19 0.17
CA VAL A 31 -2.65 -2.83 -0.32
C VAL A 31 -2.91 -2.72 -1.82
N ALA A 32 -2.80 -3.83 -2.55
CA ALA A 32 -2.93 -3.92 -4.00
C ALA A 32 -1.83 -3.15 -4.74
N LEU A 33 -0.56 -3.34 -4.38
CA LEU A 33 0.55 -2.87 -5.22
C LEU A 33 0.77 -3.79 -6.42
N PHE A 34 1.29 -3.26 -7.51
CA PHE A 34 1.75 -4.07 -8.63
C PHE A 34 2.88 -5.03 -8.20
N PRO A 35 2.90 -6.30 -8.64
CA PRO A 35 1.95 -6.97 -9.54
C PRO A 35 0.75 -7.64 -8.82
N LEU A 36 0.68 -7.58 -7.48
CA LEU A 36 -0.31 -8.29 -6.65
C LEU A 36 -1.71 -7.64 -6.58
N HIS A 37 -1.90 -6.53 -7.31
CA HIS A 37 -3.11 -5.71 -7.38
C HIS A 37 -4.33 -6.33 -8.09
N THR A 38 -4.19 -7.46 -8.77
CA THR A 38 -5.16 -7.94 -9.78
C THR A 38 -6.57 -8.19 -9.23
N TRP A 39 -6.72 -8.46 -7.93
CA TRP A 39 -8.02 -8.65 -7.31
C TRP A 39 -8.83 -7.35 -7.18
N GLN A 40 -8.17 -6.19 -7.08
CA GLN A 40 -8.82 -4.93 -6.68
C GLN A 40 -9.75 -4.37 -7.76
N PRO A 41 -9.37 -4.29 -9.06
CA PRO A 41 -10.25 -3.76 -10.10
C PRO A 41 -11.55 -4.54 -10.25
N ASP A 42 -11.47 -5.87 -10.26
CA ASP A 42 -12.63 -6.75 -10.40
C ASP A 42 -13.53 -6.65 -9.16
N ALA A 43 -12.94 -6.70 -7.95
CA ALA A 43 -13.69 -6.58 -6.71
C ALA A 43 -14.44 -5.25 -6.59
N TYR A 44 -13.88 -4.15 -7.09
CA TYR A 44 -14.52 -2.84 -7.01
C TYR A 44 -15.61 -2.66 -8.07
N ALA A 45 -15.36 -3.11 -9.31
CA ALA A 45 -16.29 -2.98 -10.42
C ALA A 45 -17.54 -3.86 -10.27
N ASP A 46 -17.38 -5.07 -9.71
CA ASP A 46 -18.46 -6.06 -9.67
C ASP A 46 -19.24 -6.05 -8.34
N SER A 47 -18.81 -5.25 -7.37
CA SER A 47 -19.52 -5.10 -6.09
C SER A 47 -20.72 -4.16 -6.20
N PRO A 48 -21.77 -4.34 -5.36
CA PRO A 48 -22.86 -3.37 -5.26
C PRO A 48 -22.33 -1.96 -4.92
N ASP A 49 -22.96 -0.92 -5.44
CA ASP A 49 -22.38 0.44 -5.37
C ASP A 49 -22.11 0.92 -3.94
N SER A 50 -23.04 0.66 -3.02
CA SER A 50 -22.86 0.97 -1.60
C SER A 50 -21.66 0.25 -0.98
N VAL A 51 -21.41 -1.01 -1.37
CA VAL A 51 -20.26 -1.80 -0.94
C VAL A 51 -18.98 -1.25 -1.56
N SER A 52 -19.00 -0.93 -2.86
CA SER A 52 -17.86 -0.39 -3.62
C SER A 52 -17.30 0.88 -2.97
N ALA A 53 -18.17 1.77 -2.47
CA ALA A 53 -17.76 2.99 -1.76
C ALA A 53 -16.98 2.67 -0.48
N PHE A 54 -17.43 1.71 0.33
CA PHE A 54 -16.71 1.33 1.55
C PHE A 54 -15.41 0.59 1.26
N ILE A 55 -15.42 -0.38 0.34
CA ILE A 55 -14.22 -1.18 0.07
C ILE A 55 -13.14 -0.36 -0.64
N SER A 56 -13.51 0.63 -1.46
CA SER A 56 -12.57 1.55 -2.11
C SER A 56 -11.90 2.50 -1.13
N ALA A 57 -12.64 2.93 -0.11
CA ALA A 57 -12.11 3.82 0.92
C ALA A 57 -11.25 3.09 1.96
N LEU A 58 -11.63 1.87 2.37
CA LEU A 58 -11.12 1.28 3.61
C LEU A 58 -10.14 0.12 3.41
N VAL A 59 -10.38 -0.81 2.49
CA VAL A 59 -9.66 -2.10 2.46
C VAL A 59 -8.15 -1.90 2.30
N SER A 60 -7.75 -1.20 1.25
CA SER A 60 -6.33 -0.95 0.99
C SER A 60 -5.75 0.12 1.90
N THR A 61 -6.58 1.07 2.38
CA THR A 61 -6.18 2.10 3.34
C THR A 61 -5.76 1.50 4.68
N VAL A 62 -6.60 0.63 5.25
CA VAL A 62 -6.30 -0.06 6.51
C VAL A 62 -5.10 -0.99 6.34
N SER A 63 -4.98 -1.64 5.17
CA SER A 63 -3.83 -2.50 4.87
C SER A 63 -2.52 -1.74 4.78
N ALA A 64 -2.54 -0.54 4.18
CA ALA A 64 -1.36 0.33 4.10
C ALA A 64 -0.99 0.89 5.47
N TYR A 65 -1.99 1.23 6.30
CA TYR A 65 -1.77 1.58 7.70
C TYR A 65 -1.17 0.42 8.50
N ALA A 66 -1.68 -0.80 8.33
CA ALA A 66 -1.14 -1.99 9.00
C ALA A 66 0.32 -2.24 8.59
N LEU A 67 0.64 -2.08 7.29
CA LEU A 67 2.02 -2.14 6.81
C LEU A 67 2.88 -1.05 7.45
N ALA A 68 2.42 0.20 7.52
CA ALA A 68 3.15 1.25 8.21
C ALA A 68 3.40 0.92 9.69
N ARG A 69 2.40 0.38 10.40
CA ARG A 69 2.54 -0.04 11.80
C ARG A 69 3.58 -1.14 11.96
N VAL A 70 3.60 -2.14 11.07
CA VAL A 70 4.62 -3.19 11.08
C VAL A 70 6.00 -2.60 10.81
N LEU A 71 6.14 -1.73 9.81
CA LEU A 71 7.40 -1.10 9.45
C LEU A 71 7.96 -0.25 10.60
N PHE A 72 7.14 0.55 11.27
CA PHE A 72 7.63 1.51 12.26
C PHE A 72 7.58 1.02 13.71
N SER A 73 6.75 0.03 14.04
CA SER A 73 6.63 -0.48 15.42
C SER A 73 7.28 -1.85 15.64
N VAL A 74 7.43 -2.67 14.59
CA VAL A 74 8.06 -4.00 14.71
C VAL A 74 9.47 -3.96 14.15
N PHE A 75 9.63 -3.61 12.86
CA PHE A 75 10.94 -3.56 12.23
C PHE A 75 11.72 -2.28 12.58
N THR A 76 11.00 -1.16 12.74
CA THR A 76 11.54 0.17 13.03
C THR A 76 12.37 0.77 11.89
N VAL A 77 12.76 2.04 12.06
CA VAL A 77 13.64 2.74 11.10
C VAL A 77 15.04 2.13 11.11
N ASP A 78 15.51 1.63 12.26
CA ASP A 78 16.84 1.04 12.42
C ASP A 78 17.03 -0.18 11.50
N PHE A 79 16.01 -1.05 11.40
CA PHE A 79 16.04 -2.17 10.44
C PHE A 79 16.09 -1.67 8.99
N LEU A 80 15.31 -0.65 8.63
CA LEU A 80 15.27 -0.13 7.26
C LEU A 80 16.59 0.55 6.86
N GLU A 81 17.33 1.09 7.82
CA GLU A 81 18.68 1.64 7.61
C GLU A 81 19.74 0.53 7.54
N ALA A 82 19.65 -0.47 8.44
CA ALA A 82 20.58 -1.60 8.50
C ALA A 82 20.42 -2.58 7.33
N VAL A 83 19.22 -2.66 6.73
CA VAL A 83 18.92 -3.55 5.59
C VAL A 83 18.45 -2.72 4.38
N PRO A 84 19.38 -2.03 3.68
CA PRO A 84 19.03 -1.18 2.53
C PRO A 84 18.31 -1.94 1.42
N THR A 85 18.60 -3.23 1.24
CA THR A 85 17.94 -4.08 0.25
C THR A 85 16.43 -4.19 0.50
N ALA A 86 16.01 -4.37 1.76
CA ALA A 86 14.60 -4.42 2.14
C ALA A 86 13.89 -3.08 1.88
N ARG A 87 14.54 -1.97 2.27
CA ARG A 87 14.03 -0.61 2.04
C ARG A 87 13.88 -0.30 0.55
N TRP A 88 14.93 -0.52 -0.24
CA TRP A 88 14.93 -0.20 -1.66
C TRP A 88 14.07 -1.16 -2.48
N ALA A 89 13.88 -2.41 -2.04
CA ALA A 89 12.89 -3.30 -2.63
C ALA A 89 11.47 -2.75 -2.48
N LEU A 90 11.09 -2.26 -1.29
CA LEU A 90 9.80 -1.60 -1.06
C LEU A 90 9.62 -0.36 -1.94
N VAL A 91 10.64 0.50 -2.01
CA VAL A 91 10.61 1.69 -2.88
C VAL A 91 10.48 1.29 -4.35
N GLY A 92 11.22 0.27 -4.80
CA GLY A 92 11.16 -0.24 -6.18
C GLY A 92 9.75 -0.73 -6.54
N VAL A 93 9.15 -1.59 -5.70
CA VAL A 93 7.78 -2.08 -5.88
C VAL A 93 6.79 -0.92 -5.89
N ALA A 94 6.94 0.06 -4.99
CA ALA A 94 6.10 1.25 -4.94
C ALA A 94 6.19 2.08 -6.23
N CYS A 95 7.39 2.35 -6.74
CA CYS A 95 7.62 3.08 -7.99
C CYS A 95 6.99 2.35 -9.20
N VAL A 96 7.16 1.04 -9.29
CA VAL A 96 6.52 0.25 -10.36
C VAL A 96 5.00 0.34 -10.24
N SER A 97 4.45 0.27 -9.02
CA SER A 97 3.00 0.40 -8.78
C SER A 97 2.45 1.77 -9.21
N ILE A 98 3.21 2.85 -9.00
CA ILE A 98 2.84 4.20 -9.45
C ILE A 98 2.68 4.23 -10.97
N VAL A 99 3.70 3.78 -11.69
CA VAL A 99 3.74 3.85 -13.16
C VAL A 99 2.73 2.86 -13.78
N ALA A 100 2.74 1.61 -13.34
CA ALA A 100 1.86 0.58 -13.87
C ALA A 100 0.38 0.87 -13.54
N GLY A 101 0.07 1.27 -12.30
CA GLY A 101 -1.28 1.65 -11.90
C GLY A 101 -1.83 2.82 -12.71
N SER A 102 -1.00 3.85 -12.94
CA SER A 102 -1.37 5.00 -13.78
C SER A 102 -1.61 4.60 -15.24
N GLY A 103 -0.71 3.80 -15.83
CA GLY A 103 -0.85 3.32 -17.21
C GLY A 103 -2.09 2.44 -17.41
N LEU A 104 -2.34 1.52 -16.49
CA LEU A 104 -3.51 0.63 -16.53
C LEU A 104 -4.82 1.39 -16.32
N ALA A 105 -4.82 2.43 -15.47
CA ALA A 105 -5.98 3.28 -15.26
C ALA A 105 -6.39 4.02 -16.54
N VAL A 106 -5.43 4.65 -17.24
CA VAL A 106 -5.69 5.38 -18.50
C VAL A 106 -6.23 4.45 -19.59
N ALA A 107 -5.86 3.17 -19.56
CA ALA A 107 -6.33 2.19 -20.53
C ALA A 107 -7.76 1.66 -20.24
N GLN A 108 -8.37 1.97 -19.10
CA GLN A 108 -9.72 1.48 -18.78
C GLN A 108 -10.81 2.34 -19.43
N SER A 109 -11.83 1.68 -19.98
CA SER A 109 -13.08 2.34 -20.43
C SER A 109 -14.15 2.35 -19.34
N ASP A 110 -14.11 1.39 -18.40
CA ASP A 110 -15.01 1.37 -17.24
C ASP A 110 -14.49 2.28 -16.13
N VAL A 111 -15.36 3.17 -15.63
CA VAL A 111 -14.98 4.19 -14.64
C VAL A 111 -14.61 3.56 -13.30
N ARG A 112 -15.31 2.51 -12.85
CA ARG A 112 -15.00 1.85 -11.56
C ARG A 112 -13.65 1.15 -11.61
N ARG A 113 -13.33 0.49 -12.72
CA ARG A 113 -12.01 -0.09 -12.98
C ARG A 113 -10.92 0.97 -13.09
N MET A 114 -11.17 2.06 -13.81
CA MET A 114 -10.23 3.20 -13.90
C MET A 114 -9.92 3.75 -12.50
N LEU A 115 -10.96 3.91 -11.67
CA LEU A 115 -10.80 4.35 -10.29
C LEU A 115 -10.05 3.31 -9.44
N ALA A 116 -10.27 2.01 -9.63
CA ALA A 116 -9.51 1.00 -8.91
C ALA A 116 -8.01 1.02 -9.29
N TYR A 117 -7.66 1.06 -10.58
CA TYR A 117 -6.26 1.14 -11.02
C TYR A 117 -5.56 2.43 -10.59
N SER A 118 -6.27 3.57 -10.57
CA SER A 118 -5.66 4.79 -10.02
C SER A 118 -5.37 4.65 -8.52
N SER A 119 -6.13 3.83 -7.77
CA SER A 119 -5.76 3.50 -6.38
C SER A 119 -4.45 2.73 -6.28
N VAL A 120 -4.19 1.76 -7.18
CA VAL A 120 -2.90 1.04 -7.26
C VAL A 120 -1.72 2.01 -7.37
N SER A 121 -1.88 3.09 -8.15
CA SER A 121 -0.87 4.14 -8.25
C SER A 121 -0.74 4.96 -6.97
N GLN A 122 -1.85 5.41 -6.38
CA GLN A 122 -1.81 6.24 -5.17
C GLN A 122 -1.25 5.47 -3.96
N PHE A 123 -1.56 4.19 -3.80
CA PHE A 123 -0.95 3.36 -2.77
C PHE A 123 0.55 3.16 -3.00
N GLY A 124 1.02 3.15 -4.25
CA GLY A 124 2.44 3.25 -4.54
C GLY A 124 3.08 4.50 -3.94
N LEU A 125 2.45 5.68 -4.05
CA LEU A 125 2.95 6.92 -3.42
C LEU A 125 2.99 6.82 -1.89
N VAL A 126 1.94 6.27 -1.28
CA VAL A 126 1.87 6.06 0.18
C VAL A 126 3.00 5.15 0.66
N ILE A 127 3.18 3.99 0.02
CA ILE A 127 4.20 3.03 0.43
C ILE A 127 5.61 3.54 0.15
N ALA A 128 5.83 4.30 -0.93
CA ALA A 128 7.10 4.98 -1.17
C ALA A 128 7.42 5.96 -0.04
N GLY A 129 6.45 6.78 0.40
CA GLY A 129 6.65 7.73 1.50
C GLY A 129 6.95 7.05 2.84
N PHE A 130 6.28 5.93 3.14
CA PHE A 130 6.61 5.13 4.33
C PHE A 130 7.99 4.46 4.23
N ALA A 131 8.37 3.90 3.08
CA ALA A 131 9.68 3.27 2.89
C ALA A 131 10.85 4.28 2.88
N ILE A 132 10.61 5.54 2.49
CA ILE A 132 11.58 6.62 2.63
C ILE A 132 11.84 6.94 4.10
N ALA A 133 10.86 6.77 4.99
CA ALA A 133 11.01 6.82 6.45
C ALA A 133 11.61 8.12 7.03
N THR A 134 11.56 9.23 6.30
CA THR A 134 11.87 10.56 6.88
C THR A 134 10.62 11.16 7.53
N PRO A 135 10.74 12.03 8.54
CA PRO A 135 9.58 12.63 9.20
C PRO A 135 8.60 13.29 8.22
N LEU A 136 9.11 14.05 7.25
CA LEU A 136 8.28 14.71 6.24
C LEU A 136 7.60 13.70 5.29
N ALA A 137 8.32 12.65 4.86
CA ALA A 137 7.75 11.63 3.99
C ALA A 137 6.64 10.83 4.70
N VAL A 138 6.83 10.51 5.97
CA VAL A 138 5.81 9.80 6.78
C VAL A 138 4.57 10.66 7.00
N VAL A 139 4.74 11.96 7.30
CA VAL A 139 3.61 12.90 7.40
C VAL A 139 2.87 12.99 6.06
N GLY A 140 3.60 13.18 4.95
CA GLY A 140 3.03 13.25 3.62
C GLY A 140 2.26 11.97 3.24
N ALA A 141 2.85 10.80 3.47
CA ALA A 141 2.20 9.51 3.22
C ALA A 141 0.94 9.32 4.07
N THR A 142 0.96 9.74 5.34
CA THR A 142 -0.20 9.64 6.23
C THR A 142 -1.34 10.55 5.79
N VAL A 143 -1.03 11.81 5.45
CA VAL A 143 -2.03 12.76 4.92
C VAL A 143 -2.59 12.24 3.61
N HIS A 144 -1.74 11.73 2.72
CA HIS A 144 -2.16 11.15 1.44
C HIS A 144 -3.05 9.92 1.64
N LEU A 145 -2.72 9.04 2.58
CA LEU A 145 -3.48 7.84 2.91
C LEU A 145 -4.91 8.19 3.36
N VAL A 146 -5.06 9.17 4.24
CA VAL A 146 -6.38 9.65 4.71
C VAL A 146 -7.13 10.36 3.59
N GLY A 147 -6.45 11.23 2.84
CA GLY A 147 -7.03 11.93 1.70
C GLY A 147 -7.54 10.96 0.64
N HIS A 148 -6.79 9.89 0.36
CA HIS A 148 -7.18 8.83 -0.56
C HIS A 148 -8.49 8.16 -0.14
N ALA A 149 -8.64 7.79 1.14
CA ALA A 149 -9.85 7.16 1.65
C ALA A 149 -11.09 8.05 1.46
N VAL A 150 -10.98 9.34 1.78
CA VAL A 150 -12.06 10.32 1.59
C VAL A 150 -12.39 10.49 0.11
N MET A 151 -11.38 10.67 -0.74
CA MET A 151 -11.57 10.88 -2.17
C MET A 151 -12.16 9.66 -2.87
N LYS A 152 -11.66 8.46 -2.59
CA LYS A 152 -12.17 7.23 -3.22
C LYS A 152 -13.56 6.86 -2.75
N GLY A 153 -13.82 6.97 -1.45
CA GLY A 153 -15.18 6.77 -0.93
C GLY A 153 -16.19 7.69 -1.62
N GLY A 154 -15.86 8.98 -1.76
CA GLY A 154 -16.71 9.94 -2.46
C GLY A 154 -16.88 9.65 -3.95
N LEU A 155 -15.78 9.35 -4.67
CA LEU A 155 -15.84 9.06 -6.10
C LEU A 155 -16.68 7.79 -6.38
N PHE A 156 -16.49 6.71 -5.61
CA PHE A 156 -17.26 5.48 -5.79
C PHE A 156 -18.74 5.65 -5.38
N ALA A 157 -19.03 6.48 -4.37
CA ALA A 157 -20.42 6.83 -4.05
C ALA A 157 -21.12 7.58 -5.20
N VAL A 158 -20.39 8.46 -5.91
CA VAL A 158 -20.92 9.18 -7.07
C VAL A 158 -21.06 8.26 -8.29
N THR A 159 -20.14 7.32 -8.52
CA THR A 159 -20.26 6.38 -9.65
C THR A 159 -21.51 5.50 -9.56
N GLY A 160 -22.04 5.24 -8.36
CA GLY A 160 -23.30 4.49 -8.22
C GLY A 160 -24.57 5.26 -8.65
N ILE A 161 -24.44 6.53 -9.03
CA ILE A 161 -25.55 7.38 -9.47
C ILE A 161 -25.57 7.49 -11.01
N ILE A 162 -24.48 7.14 -11.69
CA ILE A 162 -24.26 7.31 -13.14
C ILE A 162 -24.32 5.95 -13.83
#